data_AF-A0A0F0CAX8-F1
#
_entry.id   AF-A0A0F0CAX8-F1
#
_cell.length_a   1.000
_cell.length_b   1.000
_cell.length_c   1.000
_cell.angle_alpha   90.00
_cell.angle_beta   90.00
_cell.angle_gamma   90.00
#
_symmetry.space_group_name_H-M   'P 1'
#
loop_
_entity.id
_entity.type
_entity.pdbx_description
1 polymer ?
#
loop_
_entity_poly.entity_id
_entity_poly.type
_entity_poly.pdbx_seq_one_letter_code
_entity_poly.pdbx_strand_id
1 'polypeptide(L)'
;MDSMEEIYLKHGKMIYGFLLTRTQDPDLAEELTQETFYQAVKNIGTYKGKSSVSTWLCGIARNLWYEHLRKQKKHVPLEEAAEIPVDSAEKQMFHSWDSIQILRLVHGLENPMREVMYLRLVGNLTFGQIGEIMEKSENWARVTYYRGKERVMKEAEKL
;
A
#
# COMPACT_ATOMS: atom_id res chain seq x y z
N MET A 1 -1.70 11.06 -21.41
CA MET A 1 -2.14 10.71 -20.05
C MET A 1 -2.77 9.35 -20.17
N ASP A 2 -2.29 8.36 -19.42
CA ASP A 2 -2.85 7.00 -19.44
C ASP A 2 -4.36 7.07 -19.20
N SER A 3 -5.12 6.20 -19.89
CA SER A 3 -6.56 6.10 -19.65
C SER A 3 -6.83 5.59 -18.23
N MET A 4 -8.02 5.84 -17.67
CA MET A 4 -8.34 5.30 -16.34
C MET A 4 -8.30 3.76 -16.34
N GLU A 5 -8.67 3.13 -17.45
CA GLU A 5 -8.59 1.68 -17.62
C GLU A 5 -7.14 1.20 -17.49
N GLU A 6 -6.18 1.87 -18.13
CA GLU A 6 -4.75 1.55 -18.01
C GLU A 6 -4.24 1.76 -16.57
N ILE A 7 -4.66 2.83 -15.91
CA ILE A 7 -4.33 3.11 -14.51
C ILE A 7 -4.88 2.00 -13.60
N TYR A 8 -6.12 1.56 -13.81
CA TYR A 8 -6.72 0.46 -13.06
C TYR A 8 -5.99 -0.86 -13.28
N LEU A 9 -5.68 -1.22 -14.52
CA LEU A 9 -4.94 -2.46 -14.84
C LEU A 9 -3.54 -2.46 -14.19
N LYS A 10 -2.88 -1.31 -14.10
CA LYS A 10 -1.56 -1.17 -13.49
C LYS A 10 -1.58 -1.18 -11.95
N HIS A 11 -2.62 -0.60 -11.33
CA HIS A 11 -2.60 -0.28 -9.90
C HIS A 11 -3.67 -0.99 -9.06
N GLY A 12 -4.70 -1.57 -9.68
CA GLY A 12 -5.85 -2.15 -8.98
C GLY A 12 -5.49 -3.21 -7.96
N LYS A 13 -4.63 -4.16 -8.33
CA LYS A 13 -4.15 -5.22 -7.42
C LYS A 13 -3.41 -4.68 -6.20
N MET A 14 -2.60 -3.65 -6.41
CA MET A 14 -1.83 -2.99 -5.35
C MET A 14 -2.76 -2.28 -4.37
N ILE A 15 -3.76 -1.54 -4.87
CA ILE A 15 -4.74 -0.84 -4.03
C ILE A 15 -5.62 -1.83 -3.27
N TYR A 16 -6.08 -2.89 -3.94
CA TYR A 16 -6.87 -3.94 -3.31
C TYR A 16 -6.15 -4.55 -2.13
N GLY A 17 -4.92 -5.03 -2.29
CA GLY A 17 -4.26 -5.63 -1.14
C GLY A 17 -3.75 -4.64 -0.11
N PHE A 18 -3.45 -3.38 -0.48
CA PHE A 18 -3.24 -2.32 0.49
C PHE A 18 -4.45 -2.15 1.42
N LEU A 19 -5.66 -2.16 0.87
CA LEU A 19 -6.90 -2.09 1.63
C LEU A 19 -7.17 -3.40 2.39
N LEU A 20 -6.95 -4.57 1.78
CA LEU A 20 -7.13 -5.87 2.42
C LEU A 20 -6.26 -6.03 3.67
N THR A 21 -5.02 -5.53 3.65
CA THR A 21 -4.15 -5.57 4.84
C THR A 21 -4.65 -4.71 6.00
N ARG A 22 -5.50 -3.71 5.72
CA ARG A 22 -6.10 -2.79 6.71
C ARG A 22 -7.45 -3.27 7.19
N THR A 23 -8.33 -3.64 6.26
CA THR A 23 -9.70 -4.08 6.55
C THR A 23 -9.70 -5.48 7.15
N GLN A 24 -8.79 -6.36 6.71
CA GLN A 24 -8.83 -7.81 6.94
C GLN A 24 -10.17 -8.45 6.51
N ASP A 25 -10.87 -7.77 5.61
CA ASP A 25 -12.19 -8.11 5.09
C ASP A 25 -12.13 -7.94 3.56
N PRO A 26 -12.23 -9.05 2.79
CA PRO A 26 -12.18 -9.02 1.33
C PRO A 26 -13.28 -8.18 0.69
N ASP A 27 -14.50 -8.26 1.20
CA ASP A 27 -15.65 -7.56 0.62
C ASP A 27 -15.50 -6.05 0.81
N LEU A 28 -15.11 -5.63 2.02
CA LEU A 28 -14.84 -4.22 2.30
C LEU A 28 -13.60 -3.70 1.54
N ALA A 29 -12.57 -4.54 1.36
CA ALA A 29 -11.40 -4.17 0.59
C ALA A 29 -11.73 -3.96 -0.90
N GLU A 30 -12.59 -4.81 -1.46
CA GLU A 30 -13.08 -4.67 -2.84
C GLU A 30 -13.92 -3.41 -3.00
N GLU A 31 -14.88 -3.15 -2.10
CA GLU A 31 -15.71 -1.94 -2.11
C GLU A 31 -14.85 -0.66 -2.07
N LEU A 32 -13.92 -0.57 -1.11
CA LEU A 32 -13.02 0.59 -0.99
C LEU A 32 -12.07 0.73 -2.18
N THR A 33 -11.70 -0.37 -2.84
CA THR A 33 -10.91 -0.32 -4.07
C THR A 33 -11.71 0.30 -5.20
N GLN A 34 -12.94 -0.16 -5.41
CA GLN A 34 -13.83 0.40 -6.43
C GLN A 34 -14.05 1.90 -6.19
N GLU A 35 -14.35 2.28 -4.95
CA GLU A 35 -14.54 3.70 -4.58
C GLU A 35 -13.24 4.52 -4.76
N THR A 36 -12.06 3.94 -4.52
CA THR A 36 -10.78 4.62 -4.77
C THR A 36 -10.65 5.03 -6.23
N PHE A 37 -10.94 4.12 -7.17
CA PHE A 37 -10.86 4.44 -8.60
C PHE A 37 -12.00 5.34 -9.07
N TYR A 38 -13.19 5.23 -8.48
CA TYR A 38 -14.28 6.18 -8.72
C TYR A 38 -13.88 7.61 -8.33
N GLN A 39 -13.31 7.80 -7.14
CA GLN A 39 -12.81 9.09 -6.68
C GLN A 39 -11.62 9.56 -7.53
N ALA A 40 -10.75 8.64 -7.96
CA ALA A 40 -9.66 8.97 -8.88
C ALA A 40 -10.18 9.53 -10.20
N VAL A 41 -11.24 8.95 -10.79
CA VAL A 41 -11.85 9.46 -12.03
C VAL A 41 -12.35 10.89 -11.83
N LYS A 42 -13.04 11.16 -10.72
CA LYS A 42 -13.60 12.48 -10.43
C LYS A 42 -12.52 13.55 -10.22
N ASN A 43 -11.40 13.15 -9.63
CA ASN A 43 -10.34 14.08 -9.23
C ASN A 43 -9.09 14.00 -10.13
N ILE A 44 -9.16 13.29 -11.25
CA ILE A 44 -8.00 13.09 -12.13
C ILE A 44 -7.46 14.43 -12.67
N GLY A 45 -8.33 15.41 -12.90
CA GLY A 45 -7.95 16.76 -13.31
C GLY A 45 -7.22 17.58 -12.24
N THR A 46 -7.28 17.17 -10.96
CA THR A 46 -6.56 17.82 -9.86
C THR A 46 -5.20 17.19 -9.60
N TYR A 47 -4.87 16.07 -10.25
CA TYR A 47 -3.58 15.42 -10.11
C TYR A 47 -2.49 16.27 -10.78
N LYS A 48 -1.66 16.92 -9.97
CA LYS A 48 -0.63 17.86 -10.44
C LYS A 48 0.68 17.18 -10.90
N GLY A 49 0.71 15.84 -11.03
CA GLY A 49 1.94 15.09 -11.39
C GLY A 49 3.04 15.15 -10.34
N LYS A 50 2.62 15.46 -9.12
CA LYS A 50 3.44 15.89 -8.00
C LYS A 50 3.85 14.73 -7.08
N SER A 51 3.16 13.60 -7.16
CA SER A 51 3.62 12.31 -6.63
C SER A 51 3.44 11.27 -7.72
N SER A 52 3.79 10.01 -7.49
CA SER A 52 3.45 8.94 -8.45
C SER A 52 1.94 8.65 -8.41
N VAL A 53 1.37 8.14 -9.51
CA VAL A 53 -0.05 7.75 -9.57
C VAL A 53 -0.38 6.72 -8.48
N SER A 54 0.52 5.79 -8.18
CA SER A 54 0.34 4.81 -7.10
C SER A 54 0.30 5.47 -5.72
N THR A 55 1.19 6.42 -5.43
CA THR A 55 1.17 7.20 -4.18
C THR A 55 -0.13 7.98 -4.03
N TRP A 56 -0.57 8.63 -5.11
CA TRP A 56 -1.82 9.39 -5.12
C TRP A 56 -3.05 8.49 -4.89
N LEU A 57 -3.13 7.34 -5.56
CA LEU A 57 -4.18 6.34 -5.36
C LEU A 57 -4.17 5.77 -3.93
N CYS A 58 -2.99 5.49 -3.36
CA CYS A 58 -2.88 5.08 -1.95
C CYS A 58 -3.38 6.16 -1.00
N GLY A 59 -3.14 7.45 -1.31
CA GLY A 59 -3.68 8.58 -0.55
C GLY A 59 -5.21 8.59 -0.56
N ILE A 60 -5.82 8.41 -1.73
CA ILE A 60 -7.28 8.28 -1.86
C ILE A 60 -7.80 7.08 -1.06
N ALA A 61 -7.22 5.90 -1.26
CA ALA A 61 -7.61 4.67 -0.56
C ALA A 61 -7.48 4.80 0.97
N ARG A 62 -6.40 5.43 1.44
CA ARG A 62 -6.19 5.73 2.87
C ARG A 62 -7.26 6.68 3.38
N ASN A 63 -7.58 7.74 2.65
CA ASN A 63 -8.62 8.70 3.06
C ASN A 63 -9.99 8.04 3.12
N LEU A 64 -10.33 7.16 2.17
CA LEU A 64 -11.58 6.40 2.18
C LEU A 64 -11.65 5.42 3.36
N TRP A 65 -10.55 4.71 3.62
CA TRP A 65 -10.44 3.86 4.81
C TRP A 65 -10.59 4.66 6.11
N TYR A 66 -9.91 5.79 6.21
CA TYR A 66 -10.02 6.68 7.36
C TYR A 66 -11.42 7.29 7.48
N GLU A 67 -12.08 7.61 6.38
CA GLU A 67 -13.47 8.05 6.38
C GLU A 67 -14.39 6.93 6.87
N HIS A 68 -14.19 5.70 6.40
CA HIS A 68 -14.91 4.53 6.90
C HIS A 68 -14.70 4.36 8.42
N LEU A 69 -13.45 4.38 8.88
CA LEU A 69 -13.10 4.35 10.30
C LEU A 69 -13.66 5.53 11.08
N ARG A 70 -13.75 6.73 10.51
CA ARG A 70 -14.30 7.95 11.15
C ARG A 70 -15.82 7.91 11.20
N LYS A 71 -16.48 7.32 10.21
CA LYS A 71 -17.92 6.99 10.28
C LYS A 71 -18.18 5.97 11.39
N GLN A 72 -17.22 5.07 11.64
CA GLN A 72 -17.21 4.21 12.83
C GLN A 72 -16.76 4.95 14.12
N LYS A 73 -15.93 6.00 14.03
CA LYS A 73 -15.36 6.78 15.13
C LYS A 73 -15.67 8.29 14.97
N LYS A 74 -16.76 8.78 15.53
CA LYS A 74 -17.06 10.22 15.73
C LYS A 74 -16.09 10.96 16.70
N HIS A 75 -14.80 10.60 16.75
CA HIS A 75 -13.80 11.27 17.60
C HIS A 75 -12.46 11.51 16.87
N VAL A 76 -12.28 12.80 16.49
CA VAL A 76 -11.05 13.61 16.32
C VAL A 76 -10.19 13.50 15.02
N PRO A 77 -9.79 14.63 14.36
CA PRO A 77 -8.99 14.73 13.09
C PRO A 77 -7.50 15.17 13.31
N LEU A 78 -6.53 15.24 12.36
CA LEU A 78 -6.45 16.08 11.12
C LEU A 78 -5.06 15.96 10.34
N GLU A 79 -5.05 16.21 9.00
CA GLU A 79 -4.09 16.77 7.94
C GLU A 79 -2.53 16.83 8.05
N GLU A 80 -1.67 17.00 7.01
CA GLU A 80 -1.54 16.86 5.51
C GLU A 80 -0.03 17.14 5.12
N ALA A 81 0.52 16.64 4.00
CA ALA A 81 1.95 16.84 3.57
C ALA A 81 2.27 16.72 2.03
N ALA A 82 3.48 17.15 1.62
CA ALA A 82 4.04 17.30 0.24
C ALA A 82 5.34 16.44 -0.05
N GLU A 83 6.01 16.54 -1.23
CA GLU A 83 6.43 15.42 -2.15
C GLU A 83 7.94 15.12 -2.56
N ILE A 84 8.18 13.91 -3.20
CA ILE A 84 9.18 13.32 -4.23
C ILE A 84 10.68 13.07 -3.86
N PRO A 85 11.53 12.09 -4.40
CA PRO A 85 11.49 10.94 -5.40
C PRO A 85 12.02 9.52 -4.96
N VAL A 86 12.17 8.55 -5.90
CA VAL A 86 12.22 7.05 -5.78
C VAL A 86 13.45 6.34 -6.46
N ASP A 87 14.00 5.23 -5.90
CA ASP A 87 14.83 4.23 -6.66
C ASP A 87 14.79 2.75 -6.15
N SER A 88 15.22 1.78 -7.00
CA SER A 88 14.87 0.34 -7.07
C SER A 88 16.09 -0.63 -7.02
N ALA A 89 16.12 -1.58 -6.05
CA ALA A 89 17.05 -2.74 -6.03
C ALA A 89 16.46 -4.06 -5.47
N GLU A 90 15.23 -4.09 -4.96
CA GLU A 90 14.72 -5.23 -4.16
C GLU A 90 13.95 -6.31 -4.94
N LYS A 91 13.61 -6.05 -6.21
CA LYS A 91 12.85 -7.00 -7.04
C LYS A 91 13.55 -8.35 -7.23
N GLN A 92 14.88 -8.42 -7.15
CA GLN A 92 15.63 -9.64 -7.46
C GLN A 92 15.60 -10.72 -6.36
N MET A 93 15.37 -10.37 -5.09
CA MET A 93 15.48 -11.34 -3.98
C MET A 93 14.28 -12.27 -3.83
N PHE A 94 13.13 -11.91 -4.41
CA PHE A 94 11.85 -12.64 -4.25
C PHE A 94 11.53 -13.62 -5.38
N HIS A 95 12.40 -13.75 -6.39
CA HIS A 95 12.16 -14.61 -7.55
C HIS A 95 12.40 -16.12 -7.30
N SER A 96 13.05 -16.51 -6.19
CA SER A 96 13.35 -17.92 -5.88
C SER A 96 12.25 -18.65 -5.11
N TRP A 97 11.21 -17.94 -4.66
CA TRP A 97 10.09 -18.48 -3.90
C TRP A 97 8.79 -18.34 -4.70
N ASP A 98 7.85 -19.27 -4.53
CA ASP A 98 6.50 -19.10 -5.09
C ASP A 98 5.89 -17.82 -4.49
N SER A 99 5.57 -16.87 -5.37
CA SER A 99 5.08 -15.54 -5.01
C SER A 99 3.81 -15.61 -4.17
N ILE A 100 3.02 -16.68 -4.31
CA ILE A 100 1.81 -16.93 -3.52
C ILE A 100 2.16 -17.33 -2.08
N GLN A 101 3.19 -18.16 -1.88
CA GLN A 101 3.60 -18.62 -0.55
C GLN A 101 4.16 -17.47 0.28
N ILE A 102 4.98 -16.60 -0.33
CA ILE A 102 5.49 -15.40 0.35
C ILE A 102 4.35 -14.46 0.74
N LEU A 103 3.39 -14.21 -0.15
CA LEU A 103 2.27 -13.34 0.18
C LEU A 103 1.40 -13.90 1.32
N ARG A 104 1.23 -15.21 1.41
CA ARG A 104 0.56 -15.85 2.56
C ARG A 104 1.31 -15.62 3.87
N LEU A 105 2.63 -15.80 3.87
CA LEU A 105 3.46 -15.53 5.06
C LEU A 105 3.40 -14.05 5.46
N VAL A 106 3.41 -13.14 4.48
CA VAL A 106 3.27 -11.70 4.71
C VAL A 106 1.88 -11.36 5.30
N HIS A 107 0.81 -12.01 4.85
CA HIS A 107 -0.53 -11.83 5.41
C HIS A 107 -0.61 -12.21 6.91
N GLY A 108 0.17 -13.21 7.33
CA GLY A 108 0.27 -13.64 8.73
C GLY A 108 1.07 -12.69 9.63
N LEU A 109 1.72 -11.66 9.07
CA LEU A 109 2.41 -10.65 9.88
C LEU A 109 1.44 -9.69 10.55
N GLU A 110 1.82 -9.22 11.73
CA GLU A 110 1.14 -8.13 12.41
C GLU A 110 1.44 -6.77 11.74
N ASN A 111 0.48 -5.85 11.85
CA ASN A 111 0.72 -4.45 11.51
C ASN A 111 1.73 -3.86 12.51
N PRO A 112 2.69 -3.04 12.06
CA PRO A 112 2.80 -2.40 10.74
C PRO A 112 3.63 -3.17 9.69
N MET A 113 4.23 -4.31 10.04
CA MET A 113 5.17 -5.03 9.15
C MET A 113 4.50 -5.53 7.88
N ARG A 114 3.29 -6.09 8.01
CA ARG A 114 2.49 -6.56 6.88
C ARG A 114 2.27 -5.50 5.82
N GLU A 115 1.82 -4.32 6.22
CA GLU A 115 1.50 -3.20 5.32
C GLU A 115 2.75 -2.71 4.58
N VAL A 116 3.85 -2.53 5.31
CA VAL A 116 5.13 -2.12 4.74
C VAL A 116 5.63 -3.12 3.69
N MET A 117 5.52 -4.42 3.97
CA MET A 117 5.91 -5.45 3.01
C MET A 117 4.98 -5.47 1.79
N TYR A 118 3.66 -5.31 1.97
CA TYR A 118 2.73 -5.31 0.84
C TYR A 118 2.98 -4.12 -0.12
N LEU A 119 3.13 -2.92 0.44
CA LEU A 119 3.43 -1.71 -0.31
C LEU A 119 4.77 -1.83 -1.06
N ARG A 120 5.76 -2.51 -0.49
CA ARG A 120 7.06 -2.73 -1.13
C ARG A 120 6.98 -3.77 -2.25
N LEU A 121 6.42 -4.95 -1.96
CA LEU A 121 6.49 -6.13 -2.82
C LEU A 121 5.48 -6.08 -3.97
N VAL A 122 4.24 -5.68 -3.68
CA VAL A 122 3.18 -5.60 -4.67
C VAL A 122 3.10 -4.20 -5.25
N GLY A 123 3.22 -3.20 -4.38
CA GLY A 123 3.12 -1.81 -4.81
C GLY A 123 4.36 -1.22 -5.46
N ASN A 124 5.50 -1.92 -5.40
CA ASN A 124 6.78 -1.44 -5.90
C ASN A 124 7.15 -0.04 -5.36
N LEU A 125 6.67 0.30 -4.16
CA LEU A 125 6.90 1.60 -3.54
C LEU A 125 8.24 1.62 -2.82
N THR A 126 8.90 2.78 -2.73
CA THR A 126 10.12 2.96 -1.93
C THR A 126 9.84 3.02 -0.45
N PHE A 127 10.88 2.83 0.37
CA PHE A 127 10.75 3.06 1.80
C PHE A 127 10.33 4.50 2.14
N GLY A 128 10.72 5.48 1.32
CA GLY A 128 10.23 6.85 1.44
C GLY A 128 8.71 6.92 1.25
N GLN A 129 8.22 6.44 0.09
CA GLN A 129 6.78 6.39 -0.22
C GLN A 129 5.98 5.58 0.81
N ILE A 130 6.55 4.48 1.31
CA ILE A 130 5.93 3.66 2.36
C ILE A 130 5.87 4.44 3.67
N GLY A 131 6.94 5.12 4.06
CA GLY A 131 6.96 6.01 5.21
C GLY A 131 5.88 7.09 5.11
N GLU A 132 5.77 7.76 3.96
CA GLU A 132 4.74 8.78 3.68
C GLU A 132 3.31 8.22 3.81
N ILE A 133 3.04 7.07 3.19
CA ILE A 133 1.73 6.41 3.27
C ILE A 133 1.40 6.03 4.71
N MET A 134 2.41 5.58 5.46
CA MET A 134 2.30 5.12 6.85
C MET A 134 2.44 6.24 7.90
N GLU A 135 2.66 7.49 7.49
CA GLU A 135 2.91 8.64 8.37
C GLU A 135 4.11 8.40 9.33
N LYS A 136 5.19 7.85 8.79
CA LYS A 136 6.44 7.50 9.50
C LYS A 136 7.67 7.90 8.67
N SER A 137 8.85 7.83 9.27
CA SER A 137 10.09 8.10 8.56
C SER A 137 10.44 6.98 7.58
N GLU A 138 11.17 7.31 6.50
CA GLU A 138 11.74 6.32 5.58
C GLU A 138 12.58 5.28 6.31
N ASN A 139 13.38 5.72 7.30
CA ASN A 139 14.20 4.80 8.09
C ASN A 139 13.33 3.83 8.89
N TRP A 140 12.21 4.30 9.46
CA TRP A 140 11.25 3.41 10.11
C TRP A 140 10.65 2.41 9.12
N ALA A 141 10.31 2.82 7.90
CA ALA A 141 9.77 1.92 6.88
C ALA A 141 10.82 0.86 6.48
N ARG A 142 12.09 1.27 6.30
CA ARG A 142 13.21 0.37 6.02
C ARG A 142 13.42 -0.65 7.14
N VAL A 143 13.53 -0.19 8.39
CA VAL A 143 13.70 -1.07 9.56
C VAL A 143 12.52 -2.03 9.71
N THR A 144 11.29 -1.52 9.58
CA THR A 144 10.06 -2.32 9.65
C THR A 144 10.02 -3.38 8.54
N TYR A 145 10.41 -3.02 7.32
CA TYR A 145 10.51 -3.96 6.21
C TYR A 145 11.52 -5.06 6.47
N TYR A 146 12.75 -4.73 6.88
CA TYR A 146 13.78 -5.74 7.12
C TYR A 146 13.40 -6.68 8.27
N ARG A 147 12.73 -6.19 9.31
CA ARG A 147 12.17 -7.04 10.39
C ARG A 147 11.08 -7.99 9.88
N GLY A 148 10.16 -7.47 9.06
CA GLY A 148 9.14 -8.30 8.41
C GLY A 148 9.77 -9.36 7.51
N LYS A 149 10.77 -8.97 6.71
CA LYS A 149 11.53 -9.86 5.83
C LYS A 149 12.24 -10.97 6.61
N GLU A 150 12.91 -10.64 7.71
CA GLU A 150 13.54 -11.61 8.59
C GLU A 150 12.52 -12.60 9.16
N ARG A 151 11.35 -12.11 9.57
CA ARG A 151 10.27 -12.96 10.07
C ARG A 151 9.75 -13.91 9.00
N VAL A 152 9.51 -13.42 7.79
CA VAL A 152 9.07 -14.24 6.65
C VAL A 152 10.13 -15.29 6.31
N MET A 153 11.41 -14.93 6.24
CA MET A 153 12.49 -15.90 5.96
C MET A 153 12.54 -17.01 7.02
N LYS A 154 12.43 -16.68 8.32
CA LYS A 154 12.40 -17.68 9.40
C LYS A 154 11.21 -18.63 9.33
N GLU A 155 10.03 -18.15 8.94
CA GLU A 155 8.87 -19.03 8.76
C GLU A 155 8.97 -19.86 7.49
N ALA A 156 9.60 -19.31 6.46
CA ALA A 156 9.82 -19.99 5.19
C ALA A 156 10.84 -21.15 5.31
N GLU A 157 11.87 -21.02 6.16
CA GLU A 157 12.84 -22.09 6.47
C GLU A 157 12.24 -23.30 7.21
N LYS A 158 11.03 -23.17 7.78
CA LYS A 158 10.33 -24.25 8.48
C LYS A 158 9.41 -25.07 7.58
N LEU A 159 9.20 -24.63 6.34
CA LEU A 159 8.37 -25.30 5.33
C LEU A 159 9.22 -26.29 4.53
#